data_AF-A0A9E8N2J1-F1
#
_entry.id   AF-A0A9E8N2J1-F1
#
_cell.length_a   1.000
_cell.length_b   1.000
_cell.length_c   1.000
_cell.angle_alpha   90.00
_cell.angle_beta   90.00
_cell.angle_gamma   90.00
#
_symmetry.space_group_name_H-M   'P 1'
#
loop_
_entity.id
_entity.type
_entity.pdbx_description
1 polymer ?
#
loop_
_entity_poly.entity_id
_entity_poly.type
_entity_poly.pdbx_seq_one_letter_code
_entity_poly.pdbx_strand_id
1 'polypeptide(L)'
;MRVDDTDDLALQDRREVLSRLFYTRKELSEIPVTAKAMTSFITVDEGISIGCRFYPTKKETATIFYFHGNSEIASDYDYVAPLYNEINVNIFVADYRG
;
A
#
# COMPACT_ATOMS: atom_id res chain seq x y z
N MET A 1 -27.69 -18.44 25.87
CA MET A 1 -28.18 -18.61 24.49
C MET A 1 -27.24 -17.81 23.60
N ARG A 2 -26.25 -18.47 22.99
CA ARG A 2 -25.39 -17.82 21.99
C ARG A 2 -26.23 -17.76 20.71
N VAL A 3 -26.58 -16.55 20.28
CA VAL A 3 -27.04 -16.34 18.91
C VAL A 3 -25.84 -16.70 18.04
N ASP A 4 -26.11 -17.45 16.97
CA ASP A 4 -25.09 -18.00 16.09
C ASP A 4 -24.51 -16.85 15.24
N ASP A 5 -23.59 -16.07 15.82
CA ASP A 5 -23.00 -14.85 15.24
C ASP A 5 -22.30 -15.11 13.88
N THR A 6 -22.08 -16.37 13.51
CA THR A 6 -21.47 -16.77 12.23
C THR A 6 -22.37 -16.51 11.02
N ASP A 7 -23.70 -16.53 11.17
CA ASP A 7 -24.62 -16.33 10.04
C ASP A 7 -24.78 -14.82 9.70
N ASP A 8 -24.69 -13.95 10.70
CA ASP A 8 -24.76 -12.48 10.51
C ASP A 8 -23.51 -11.91 9.82
N LEU A 9 -22.33 -12.51 10.05
CA LEU A 9 -21.08 -12.10 9.39
C LEU A 9 -21.02 -12.56 7.93
N ALA A 10 -21.64 -13.69 7.58
CA ALA A 10 -21.68 -14.18 6.20
C ALA A 10 -22.37 -13.18 5.24
N LEU A 11 -23.28 -12.35 5.75
CA LEU A 11 -23.88 -11.26 4.97
C LEU A 11 -22.88 -10.17 4.58
N GLN A 12 -21.73 -10.06 5.25
CA GLN A 12 -20.67 -9.10 4.95
C GLN A 12 -19.70 -9.62 3.88
N ASP A 13 -19.65 -10.94 3.67
CA ASP A 13 -18.82 -11.57 2.64
C ASP A 13 -19.44 -11.52 1.23
N ARG A 14 -20.60 -10.87 1.10
CA ARG A 14 -21.23 -10.61 -0.20
C ARG A 14 -20.32 -9.71 -1.05
N ARG A 15 -20.20 -10.03 -2.34
CA ARG A 15 -19.31 -9.33 -3.27
C ARG A 15 -19.58 -7.82 -3.31
N GLU A 16 -20.83 -7.42 -3.19
CA GLU A 16 -21.26 -6.02 -3.16
C GLU A 16 -20.76 -5.29 -1.92
N VAL A 17 -20.56 -5.99 -0.81
CA VAL A 17 -19.99 -5.43 0.43
C VAL A 17 -18.47 -5.44 0.35
N LEU A 18 -17.87 -6.59 0.03
CA LEU A 18 -16.41 -6.75 -0.03
C LEU A 18 -15.74 -5.80 -1.04
N SER A 19 -16.35 -5.57 -2.21
CA SER A 19 -15.79 -4.64 -3.21
C SER A 19 -15.79 -3.17 -2.78
N ARG A 20 -16.54 -2.83 -1.71
CA ARG A 20 -16.55 -1.50 -1.09
C ARG A 20 -15.67 -1.42 0.15
N LEU A 21 -15.57 -2.53 0.90
CA LEU A 21 -14.68 -2.63 2.06
C LEU A 21 -13.22 -2.73 1.64
N PHE A 22 -12.89 -3.60 0.68
CA PHE A 22 -11.57 -3.83 0.14
C PHE A 22 -11.45 -3.23 -1.25
N TYR A 23 -11.55 -1.89 -1.30
CA TYR A 23 -11.48 -1.16 -2.56
C TYR A 23 -10.03 -0.76 -2.87
N THR A 24 -9.45 -1.41 -3.88
CA THR A 24 -8.15 -1.01 -4.42
C THR A 24 -8.32 0.29 -5.21
N ARG A 25 -7.91 1.41 -4.61
CA ARG A 25 -7.94 2.70 -5.28
C ARG A 25 -6.92 2.68 -6.42
N LYS A 26 -7.33 3.10 -7.61
CA LYS A 26 -6.39 3.28 -8.73
C LYS A 26 -5.56 4.53 -8.50
N GLU A 27 -4.24 4.41 -8.67
CA GLU A 27 -3.36 5.57 -8.71
C GLU A 27 -3.62 6.37 -9.99
N LEU A 28 -3.86 7.68 -9.85
CA LEU A 28 -4.13 8.60 -10.96
C LEU A 28 -2.91 9.43 -11.36
N SER A 29 -1.87 9.47 -10.52
CA SER A 29 -0.70 10.33 -10.69
C SER A 29 0.57 9.50 -10.56
N GLU A 30 1.33 9.39 -11.64
CA GLU A 30 2.65 8.75 -11.62
C GLU A 30 3.73 9.63 -11.00
N ILE A 31 3.49 10.94 -10.89
CA ILE A 31 4.48 11.92 -10.47
C ILE A 31 4.53 11.97 -8.94
N PRO A 32 5.68 11.67 -8.32
CA PRO A 32 5.84 11.79 -6.89
C PRO A 32 5.77 13.26 -6.43
N VAL A 33 5.05 13.49 -5.33
CA VAL A 33 4.99 14.81 -4.70
C VAL A 33 6.36 15.18 -4.11
N THR A 34 7.13 14.18 -3.69
CA THR A 34 8.48 14.36 -3.16
C THR A 34 9.53 14.09 -4.24
N ALA A 35 10.39 15.08 -4.51
CA ALA A 35 11.39 15.03 -5.59
C ALA A 35 12.43 13.89 -5.48
N LYS A 36 12.51 13.20 -4.33
CA LYS A 36 13.41 12.07 -4.10
C LYS A 36 12.71 10.71 -4.20
N ALA A 37 11.37 10.68 -4.19
CA ALA A 37 10.66 9.43 -4.28
C ALA A 37 10.75 8.84 -5.69
N MET A 38 10.81 7.53 -5.76
CA MET A 38 10.89 6.78 -7.01
C MET A 38 9.70 5.82 -7.08
N THR A 39 8.92 5.93 -8.14
CA THR A 39 7.90 4.94 -8.48
C THR A 39 8.55 3.80 -9.25
N SER A 40 8.17 2.56 -8.95
CA SER A 40 8.65 1.37 -9.66
C SER A 40 7.53 0.34 -9.75
N PHE A 41 7.48 -0.40 -10.85
CA PHE A 41 6.60 -1.55 -10.99
C PHE A 41 7.43 -2.82 -10.85
N ILE A 42 7.07 -3.67 -9.88
CA ILE A 42 7.76 -4.94 -9.62
C ILE A 42 6.88 -6.09 -10.13
N THR A 43 7.41 -6.90 -11.03
CA THR A 43 6.77 -8.13 -11.49
C THR A 43 6.80 -9.16 -10.37
N VAL A 44 5.63 -9.68 -10.01
CA VAL A 44 5.45 -10.67 -8.93
C VAL A 44 4.91 -12.01 -9.43
N ASP A 45 4.43 -12.05 -10.67
CA ASP A 45 3.92 -13.25 -11.34
C ASP A 45 3.85 -13.05 -12.86
N GLU A 46 3.51 -14.10 -13.62
CA GLU A 46 3.29 -13.99 -15.06
C GLU A 46 2.17 -12.99 -15.38
N GLY A 47 2.53 -11.87 -16.01
CA GLY A 47 1.60 -10.80 -16.36
C GLY A 47 1.12 -9.95 -15.17
N ILE A 48 1.64 -10.16 -13.96
CA ILE A 48 1.24 -9.42 -12.75
C ILE A 48 2.41 -8.58 -12.23
N SER A 49 2.20 -7.26 -12.16
CA SER A 49 3.11 -6.31 -11.52
C SER A 49 2.38 -5.48 -10.48
N ILE A 50 3.07 -5.13 -9.40
CA ILE A 50 2.58 -4.23 -8.36
C ILE A 50 3.32 -2.89 -8.42
N GLY A 51 2.61 -1.81 -8.10
CA GLY A 51 3.20 -0.49 -7.89
C GLY A 51 3.99 -0.46 -6.59
N CYS A 52 5.11 0.23 -6.60
CA CYS A 52 5.91 0.48 -5.40
C CYS A 52 6.44 1.91 -5.42
N ARG A 53 6.66 2.47 -4.23
CA ARG A 53 7.18 3.81 -4.02
C ARG A 53 8.33 3.76 -3.03
N PHE A 54 9.51 4.17 -3.49
CA PHE A 54 10.74 4.17 -2.70
C PHE A 54 11.13 5.58 -2.31
N TYR A 55 11.46 5.78 -1.03
CA TYR A 55 11.81 7.05 -0.44
C TYR A 55 13.21 6.98 0.19
N PRO A 56 14.28 7.18 -0.60
CA PRO A 56 15.66 7.05 -0.16
C PRO A 56 16.18 8.25 0.64
N THR A 57 17.09 7.95 1.57
CA THR A 57 17.95 8.90 2.28
C THR A 57 19.41 8.73 1.87
N LYS A 58 20.04 7.64 2.32
CA LYS A 58 21.42 7.24 2.03
C LYS A 58 21.43 5.74 1.74
N LYS A 59 22.46 5.26 1.04
CA LYS A 59 22.55 3.85 0.66
C LYS A 59 22.87 2.95 1.86
N GLU A 60 23.53 3.50 2.87
CA GLU A 60 24.04 2.78 4.05
C GLU A 60 23.02 2.68 5.18
N THR A 61 21.85 3.31 5.04
CA THR A 61 20.81 3.33 6.06
C THR A 61 19.83 2.16 5.93
N ALA A 62 19.17 1.82 7.03
CA ALA A 62 18.18 0.75 7.04
C ALA A 62 16.99 1.10 6.12
N THR A 63 16.46 0.08 5.45
CA THR A 63 15.25 0.18 4.63
C THR A 63 14.13 -0.59 5.29
N ILE A 64 13.01 0.09 5.57
CA ILE A 64 11.76 -0.55 5.93
C ILE A 64 11.04 -0.90 4.63
N PHE A 65 10.81 -2.19 4.42
CA PHE A 65 9.87 -2.66 3.40
C PHE A 65 8.48 -2.76 4.03
N TYR A 66 7.52 -2.06 3.46
CA TYR A 66 6.20 -1.86 4.06
C TYR A 66 5.11 -2.09 3.02
N PHE A 67 4.01 -2.71 3.45
CA PHE A 67 2.80 -2.79 2.65
C PHE A 67 1.71 -1.95 3.31
N HIS A 68 0.99 -1.17 2.49
CA HIS A 68 0.05 -0.16 2.97
C HIS A 68 -1.20 -0.74 3.66
N GLY A 69 -1.98 0.09 4.33
CA GLY A 69 -3.27 -0.30 4.93
C GLY A 69 -4.39 -0.44 3.90
N ASN A 70 -5.56 -0.94 4.33
CA ASN A 70 -6.72 -1.03 3.43
C ASN A 70 -7.13 0.36 2.90
N SER A 71 -7.52 0.42 1.62
CA SER A 71 -7.90 1.65 0.90
C SER A 71 -6.79 2.70 0.67
N GLU A 72 -5.57 2.46 1.15
CA GLU A 72 -4.39 3.24 0.82
C GLU A 72 -3.74 2.75 -0.50
N ILE A 73 -2.80 3.53 -1.03
CA ILE A 73 -1.86 3.12 -2.10
C ILE A 73 -0.44 3.57 -1.74
N ALA A 74 0.59 3.05 -2.41
CA ALA A 74 1.98 3.36 -2.11
C ALA A 74 2.32 4.86 -2.12
N SER A 75 1.65 5.67 -2.95
CA SER A 75 1.83 7.12 -3.00
C SER A 75 1.13 7.90 -1.88
N ASP A 76 0.19 7.31 -1.13
CA ASP A 76 -0.35 7.96 0.08
C ASP A 76 0.76 8.22 1.12
N TYR A 77 1.85 7.47 1.04
CA TYR A 77 3.00 7.61 1.93
C TYR A 77 3.89 8.81 1.56
N ASP A 78 3.64 9.53 0.46
CA ASP A 78 4.39 10.73 0.09
C ASP A 78 4.37 11.77 1.22
N TYR A 79 3.28 11.81 1.98
CA TYR A 79 3.09 12.74 3.09
C TYR A 79 3.88 12.36 4.35
N VAL A 80 4.01 11.06 4.65
CA VAL A 80 4.63 10.59 5.91
C VAL A 80 6.08 10.11 5.74
N ALA A 81 6.48 9.71 4.54
CA ALA A 81 7.84 9.25 4.25
C ALA A 81 8.94 10.27 4.62
N PRO A 82 8.75 11.60 4.49
CA PRO A 82 9.73 12.58 4.96
C PRO A 82 10.08 12.41 6.45
N LEU A 83 9.14 12.00 7.30
CA LEU A 83 9.38 11.79 8.74
C LEU A 83 10.31 10.60 9.00
N TYR A 84 10.21 9.54 8.20
CA TYR A 84 11.18 8.43 8.25
C TYR A 84 12.55 8.87 7.75
N ASN A 85 12.57 9.72 6.72
CA ASN A 85 13.82 10.22 6.17
C ASN A 85 14.57 11.14 7.15
N GLU A 86 13.86 11.91 7.98
CA GLU A 86 14.45 12.76 9.03
C GLU A 86 15.28 11.96 10.06
N ILE A 87 14.88 10.72 10.33
CA ILE A 87 15.61 9.80 11.22
C ILE A 87 16.58 8.88 10.46
N ASN A 88 16.94 9.22 9.21
CA ASN A 88 17.84 8.46 8.33
C ASN A 88 17.36 7.02 8.08
N VAL A 89 16.06 6.83 7.83
CA VAL A 89 15.49 5.54 7.42
C VAL A 89 14.93 5.66 6.00
N ASN A 90 15.27 4.70 5.14
CA ASN A 90 14.62 4.54 3.85
C ASN A 90 13.28 3.83 4.05
N ILE A 91 12.25 4.22 3.32
CA ILE A 91 10.99 3.48 3.30
C ILE A 91 10.66 3.06 1.87
N PHE A 92 10.29 1.79 1.71
CA PHE A 92 9.88 1.21 0.44
C PHE A 92 8.47 0.65 0.61
N VAL A 93 7.49 1.34 0.04
CA VAL A 93 6.08 1.00 0.17
C VAL A 93 5.62 0.24 -1.07
N ALA A 94 5.02 -0.92 -0.89
CA ALA A 94 4.48 -1.74 -1.96
C ALA A 94 2.95 -1.80 -1.91
N ASP A 95 2.35 -1.76 -3.09
CA ASP A 95 0.95 -2.14 -3.30
C ASP A 95 0.77 -3.65 -3.22
N TYR A 96 -0.48 -4.08 -3.10
CA TYR A 96 -0.86 -5.48 -3.18
C TYR A 96 -1.41 -5.82 -4.57
N ARG A 97 -1.55 -7.13 -4.84
CA ARG A 97 -2.39 -7.61 -5.95
C ARG A 97 -3.84 -7.22 -5.62
N GLY A 98 -4.47 -6.45 -6.52
CA GLY A 98 -5.89 -6.09 -6.45
C GLY A 98 -6.73 -6.91 -7.41
#